data_AF-A0A117DNE4-F1
#
_entry.id   AF-A0A117DNE4-F1
#
_cell.length_a   1.000
_cell.length_b   1.000
_cell.length_c   1.000
_cell.angle_alpha   90.00
_cell.angle_beta   90.00
_cell.angle_gamma   90.00
#
_symmetry.space_group_name_H-M   'P 1'
#
loop_
_entity.id
_entity.type
_entity.pdbx_description
1 polymer ?
#
loop_
_entity_poly.entity_id
_entity_poly.type
_entity_poly.pdbx_seq_one_letter_code
_entity_poly.pdbx_strand_id
1 'polypeptide(L)'
;MPSLAIMGVIWWLSSAPHTPGPSLEHPKDWLAHFLAYLSLAFSLGRATGRRGLALVIAAWFGALDEVHQAFVPPREAGVQDWLFDVAGAYVGVRLAVRRPAARAPEAQGVVHPA
;
A
#
# COMPACT_ATOMS: atom_id res chain seq x y z
N MET A 1 -9.96 8.49 2.12
CA MET A 1 -10.38 8.54 0.70
C MET A 1 -9.38 7.92 -0.26
N PRO A 2 -8.08 8.31 -0.32
CA PRO A 2 -7.17 7.76 -1.35
C PRO A 2 -7.02 6.23 -1.31
N SER A 3 -7.05 5.60 -0.12
CA SER A 3 -6.89 4.14 -0.01
C SER A 3 -8.00 3.36 -0.70
N LEU A 4 -9.26 3.78 -0.56
CA LEU A 4 -10.40 3.08 -1.19
C LEU A 4 -10.38 3.22 -2.71
N ALA A 5 -9.97 4.39 -3.22
CA ALA A 5 -9.79 4.60 -4.64
C ALA A 5 -8.68 3.69 -5.20
N ILE A 6 -7.55 3.57 -4.49
CA ILE A 6 -6.47 2.65 -4.88
C ILE A 6 -6.95 1.20 -4.87
N MET A 7 -7.67 0.76 -3.83
CA MET A 7 -8.25 -0.58 -3.77
C MET A 7 -9.21 -0.83 -4.94
N GLY A 8 -10.07 0.14 -5.28
CA GLY A 8 -10.98 0.04 -6.41
C GLY A 8 -10.26 -0.06 -7.76
N VAL A 9 -9.17 0.68 -7.94
CA VAL A 9 -8.35 0.61 -9.16
C VAL A 9 -7.64 -0.73 -9.28
N ILE A 10 -7.04 -1.23 -8.18
CA ILE A 10 -6.41 -2.55 -8.15
C ILE A 10 -7.43 -3.61 -8.54
N TRP A 11 -8.57 -3.64 -7.84
CA TRP A 11 -9.63 -4.61 -8.11
C TRP A 11 -10.13 -4.55 -9.55
N TRP A 12 -10.40 -3.36 -10.07
CA TRP A 12 -10.87 -3.17 -11.45
C TRP A 12 -9.87 -3.69 -12.49
N LEU A 13 -8.57 -3.42 -12.29
CA LEU A 13 -7.52 -3.95 -13.16
C LEU A 13 -7.44 -5.48 -13.04
N SER A 14 -7.52 -6.02 -11.82
CA SER A 14 -7.49 -7.47 -11.55
C SER A 14 -8.71 -8.22 -12.10
N SER A 15 -9.87 -7.58 -12.23
CA SER A 15 -11.06 -8.16 -12.88
C SER A 15 -10.93 -8.28 -14.40
N ALA A 16 -9.93 -7.64 -15.02
CA ALA A 16 -9.70 -7.77 -16.46
C ALA A 16 -8.87 -9.04 -16.77
N PRO A 17 -9.29 -9.87 -17.75
CA PRO A 17 -8.52 -11.04 -18.20
C PRO A 17 -7.11 -10.69 -18.68
N HIS A 18 -6.95 -9.49 -19.23
CA HIS A 18 -5.67 -8.95 -19.66
C HIS A 18 -5.51 -7.55 -19.10
N THR A 19 -4.31 -7.24 -18.61
CA THR A 19 -3.97 -5.86 -18.23
C THR A 19 -3.96 -4.96 -19.48
N PRO A 20 -4.57 -3.78 -19.44
CA PRO A 20 -4.52 -2.83 -20.55
C PRO A 20 -3.07 -2.43 -20.88
N GLY A 21 -2.67 -2.50 -22.15
CA GLY A 21 -1.33 -2.15 -22.61
C GLY A 21 -0.47 -3.37 -22.99
N PRO A 22 0.86 -3.22 -23.07
CA PRO A 22 1.74 -4.34 -23.39
C PRO A 22 1.69 -5.41 -22.28
N SER A 23 2.00 -6.66 -22.63
CA SER A 23 2.11 -7.74 -21.64
C SER A 23 3.11 -7.33 -20.54
N LEU A 24 2.64 -7.34 -19.30
CA LEU A 24 3.52 -7.25 -18.14
C LEU A 24 4.10 -8.63 -17.91
N GLU A 25 5.11 -8.96 -18.69
CA GLU A 25 5.90 -10.17 -18.45
C GLU A 25 6.83 -9.96 -17.26
N HIS A 26 7.09 -11.07 -16.58
CA HIS A 26 8.13 -11.20 -15.58
C HIS A 26 9.42 -10.46 -15.97
N PRO A 27 9.96 -9.55 -15.13
CA PRO A 27 9.57 -9.21 -13.74
C PRO A 27 8.74 -7.91 -13.61
N LYS A 28 8.14 -7.41 -14.69
CA LYS A 28 7.46 -6.09 -14.67
C LYS A 28 6.13 -6.12 -13.91
N ASP A 29 5.44 -7.25 -13.98
CA ASP A 29 4.29 -7.61 -13.16
C ASP A 29 4.61 -7.51 -11.66
N TRP A 30 5.70 -8.12 -11.22
CA TRP A 30 6.15 -8.06 -9.82
C TRP A 30 6.40 -6.63 -9.35
N LEU A 31 7.01 -5.80 -10.22
CA LEU A 31 7.19 -4.39 -9.93
C LEU A 31 5.85 -3.64 -9.83
N ALA A 32 4.88 -3.97 -10.69
CA ALA A 32 3.55 -3.38 -10.66
C ALA A 32 2.82 -3.71 -9.35
N HIS A 33 2.84 -4.98 -8.93
CA HIS A 33 2.33 -5.46 -7.63
C HIS A 33 2.98 -4.71 -6.46
N PHE A 34 4.31 -4.67 -6.44
CA PHE A 34 5.07 -3.94 -5.44
C PHE A 34 4.66 -2.45 -5.35
N LEU A 35 4.58 -1.74 -6.49
CA LEU A 35 4.25 -0.31 -6.51
C LEU A 35 2.78 -0.03 -6.15
N ALA A 36 1.86 -0.90 -6.57
CA ALA A 36 0.44 -0.81 -6.25
C ALA A 36 0.22 -0.92 -4.74
N TYR A 37 0.81 -1.95 -4.10
CA TYR A 37 0.64 -2.18 -2.68
C TYR A 37 1.50 -1.26 -1.80
N LEU A 38 2.63 -0.76 -2.31
CA LEU A 38 3.33 0.38 -1.70
C LEU A 38 2.42 1.59 -1.60
N SER A 39 1.76 1.95 -2.70
CA SER A 39 0.86 3.11 -2.76
C SER A 39 -0.35 2.92 -1.83
N LEU A 40 -0.95 1.72 -1.84
CA LEU A 40 -2.06 1.37 -0.96
C LEU A 40 -1.67 1.47 0.52
N ALA A 41 -0.59 0.80 0.91
CA ALA A 41 -0.18 0.73 2.31
C ALA A 41 0.37 2.07 2.82
N PHE A 42 1.02 2.86 1.95
CA PHE A 42 1.36 4.24 2.25
C PHE A 42 0.09 5.04 2.59
N SER A 43 -0.90 5.03 1.69
CA SER A 43 -2.17 5.74 1.90
C SER A 43 -2.92 5.26 3.15
N LEU A 44 -3.00 3.95 3.39
CA LEU A 44 -3.57 3.36 4.60
C LEU A 44 -2.80 3.79 5.86
N GLY A 45 -1.48 3.80 5.81
CA GLY A 45 -0.64 4.27 6.92
C GLY A 45 -0.87 5.75 7.23
N ARG A 46 -1.04 6.59 6.21
CA ARG A 46 -1.38 8.02 6.36
C ARG A 46 -2.78 8.20 6.95
N ALA A 47 -3.75 7.40 6.53
CA ALA A 47 -5.15 7.51 6.95
C ALA A 47 -5.40 6.96 8.36
N THR A 48 -4.75 5.84 8.72
CA THR A 48 -4.97 5.17 10.01
C THR A 48 -4.01 5.64 11.10
N GLY A 49 -2.84 6.16 10.74
CA GLY A 49 -1.74 6.40 11.68
C GLY A 49 -1.14 5.13 12.30
N ARG A 50 -1.61 3.94 11.92
CA ARG A 50 -1.28 2.65 12.53
C ARG A 50 -0.63 1.73 11.52
N ARG A 51 0.70 1.68 11.51
CA ARG A 51 1.50 0.87 10.57
C ARG A 51 1.06 -0.59 10.50
N GLY A 52 0.88 -1.24 11.66
CA GLY A 52 0.48 -2.64 11.72
C GLY A 52 -0.88 -2.89 11.08
N LEU A 53 -1.86 -2.02 11.37
CA LEU A 53 -3.20 -2.13 10.77
C LEU A 53 -3.16 -1.92 9.25
N ALA A 54 -2.41 -0.92 8.79
CA ALA A 54 -2.25 -0.66 7.36
C ALA A 54 -1.59 -1.83 6.61
N LEU A 55 -0.57 -2.45 7.22
CA LEU A 55 0.12 -3.60 6.64
C LEU A 55 -0.80 -4.83 6.58
N VAL A 56 -1.54 -5.12 7.67
CA VAL A 56 -2.49 -6.23 7.72
C VAL A 56 -3.59 -6.07 6.67
N ILE A 57 -4.18 -4.87 6.56
CA ILE A 57 -5.21 -4.60 5.54
C ILE A 57 -4.64 -4.80 4.13
N ALA A 58 -3.47 -4.24 3.83
CA ALA A 58 -2.86 -4.38 2.51
C ALA A 58 -2.52 -5.84 2.17
N ALA A 59 -1.92 -6.59 3.10
CA ALA A 59 -1.56 -7.99 2.90
C ALA A 59 -2.79 -8.89 2.69
N TRP A 60 -3.87 -8.68 3.46
CA TRP A 60 -5.12 -9.41 3.27
C TRP A 60 -5.85 -9.02 1.98
N PHE A 61 -5.78 -7.74 1.59
CA PHE A 61 -6.35 -7.31 0.32
C PHE A 61 -5.60 -7.95 -0.86
N GLY A 62 -4.26 -8.07 -0.80
CA GLY A 62 -3.46 -8.82 -1.78
C GLY A 62 -3.86 -10.28 -1.88
N ALA A 63 -3.95 -10.97 -0.73
CA ALA A 63 -4.40 -12.36 -0.73
C ALA A 63 -5.81 -12.53 -1.32
N LEU A 64 -6.72 -11.59 -1.03
CA LEU A 64 -8.06 -11.59 -1.62
C LEU A 64 -8.03 -11.33 -3.13
N ASP A 65 -7.14 -10.47 -3.61
CA ASP A 65 -7.01 -10.18 -5.03
C ASP A 65 -6.48 -11.39 -5.80
N GLU A 66 -5.48 -12.12 -5.28
CA GLU A 66 -5.02 -13.39 -5.86
C GLU A 66 -6.13 -14.44 -5.91
N VAL A 67 -6.90 -14.59 -4.83
CA VAL A 67 -8.06 -15.49 -4.81
C VAL A 67 -9.09 -15.07 -5.86
N HIS A 68 -9.36 -13.77 -6.01
CA HIS A 68 -10.25 -13.25 -7.04
C HIS A 68 -9.73 -13.52 -8.46
N GLN A 69 -8.44 -13.29 -8.71
CA GLN A 69 -7.81 -13.53 -10.01
C GLN A 69 -7.83 -15.01 -10.40
N ALA A 70 -7.81 -15.95 -9.43
CA ALA A 70 -7.99 -17.38 -9.70
C ALA A 70 -9.35 -17.70 -10.38
N PHE A 71 -10.33 -16.80 -10.31
CA PHE A 71 -11.62 -16.90 -10.99
C PHE A 71 -11.71 -16.07 -12.29
N VAL A 72 -10.61 -15.48 -12.75
CA VAL A 72 -10.55 -14.62 -13.95
C VAL A 72 -9.56 -15.19 -15.00
N PRO A 73 -9.90 -16.27 -15.73
CA PRO A 73 -9.02 -16.78 -16.78
C PRO A 73 -8.72 -15.72 -17.86
N PRO A 74 -7.47 -15.62 -18.38
CA PRO A 74 -6.32 -16.49 -18.15
C PRO A 74 -5.33 -15.96 -17.09
N ARG A 75 -5.79 -15.19 -16.08
CA ARG A 75 -4.92 -14.72 -14.99
C ARG A 75 -4.24 -15.89 -14.28
N GLU A 76 -2.96 -15.71 -13.97
CA GLU A 76 -2.23 -16.60 -13.09
C GLU A 76 -2.28 -16.01 -11.68
N ALA A 77 -3.03 -16.66 -10.78
CA ALA A 77 -2.98 -16.33 -9.36
C ALA A 77 -1.73 -16.95 -8.73
N GLY A 78 -0.92 -16.14 -8.07
CA GLY A 78 0.43 -16.49 -7.67
C GLY A 78 0.74 -16.09 -6.23
N VAL A 79 1.33 -17.04 -5.47
CA VAL A 79 1.96 -16.70 -4.18
C VAL A 79 3.10 -15.69 -4.39
N GLN A 80 3.75 -15.68 -5.56
CA GLN A 80 4.82 -14.74 -5.86
C GLN A 80 4.31 -13.30 -5.93
N ASP A 81 3.21 -13.04 -6.64
CA ASP A 81 2.61 -11.71 -6.73
C ASP A 81 2.18 -11.18 -5.37
N TRP A 82 1.55 -12.04 -4.55
CA TRP A 82 1.24 -11.71 -3.17
C TRP A 82 2.47 -11.37 -2.31
N LEU A 83 3.61 -12.04 -2.54
CA LEU A 83 4.86 -11.70 -1.83
C LEU A 83 5.35 -10.29 -2.24
N PHE A 84 5.23 -9.91 -3.51
CA PHE A 84 5.55 -8.56 -3.97
C PHE A 84 4.57 -7.52 -3.44
N ASP A 85 3.30 -7.85 -3.31
CA ASP A 85 2.30 -7.01 -2.64
C ASP A 85 2.70 -6.72 -1.19
N VAL A 86 3.06 -7.78 -0.43
CA VAL A 86 3.49 -7.65 0.96
C VAL A 86 4.79 -6.86 1.07
N ALA A 87 5.76 -7.07 0.17
CA ALA A 87 7.00 -6.33 0.14
C ALA A 87 6.76 -4.83 -0.13
N GLY A 88 5.91 -4.50 -1.10
CA GLY A 88 5.47 -3.14 -1.39
C GLY A 88 4.78 -2.51 -0.19
N ALA A 89 3.83 -3.23 0.41
CA ALA A 89 3.08 -2.78 1.56
C ALA A 89 3.98 -2.46 2.76
N TYR A 90 4.98 -3.32 3.02
CA TYR A 90 5.97 -3.11 4.07
C TYR A 90 6.74 -1.80 3.88
N VAL A 91 7.19 -1.49 2.66
CA VAL A 91 7.85 -0.22 2.35
C VAL A 91 6.87 0.96 2.50
N GLY A 92 5.66 0.83 1.97
CA GLY A 92 4.62 1.86 2.02
C GLY A 92 4.30 2.33 3.44
N VAL A 93 4.08 1.40 4.38
CA VAL A 93 3.78 1.76 5.79
C VAL A 93 4.95 2.44 6.50
N ARG A 94 6.19 2.14 6.12
CA ARG A 94 7.38 2.78 6.70
C ARG A 94 7.48 4.23 6.24
N LEU A 95 7.20 4.49 4.97
CA LEU A 95 7.18 5.83 4.37
C LEU A 95 6.02 6.70 4.84
N ALA A 96 4.91 6.10 5.28
CA ALA A 96 3.72 6.84 5.71
C ALA A 96 3.89 7.68 7.00
N VAL A 97 4.91 7.40 7.80
CA VAL A 97 5.08 8.12 9.07
C VAL A 97 5.60 9.53 8.83
N ARG A 98 4.77 10.51 9.20
CA ARG A 98 5.25 11.86 9.47
C ARG A 98 6.21 11.76 10.64
N ARG A 99 7.46 12.19 10.44
CA ARG A 99 8.35 12.48 11.57
C ARG A 99 7.55 13.37 12.55
N PRO A 100 7.53 13.07 13.85
CA PRO A 100 7.03 14.03 14.82
C PRO A 100 7.71 15.36 14.50
N ALA A 101 6.93 16.42 14.26
CA ALA A 101 7.51 17.75 14.19
C ALA A 101 8.36 17.89 15.44
N ALA A 102 9.66 18.16 15.28
CA ALA A 102 10.54 18.42 16.40
C ALA A 102 9.79 19.41 17.28
N ARG A 103 9.46 19.02 18.53
CA ARG A 103 8.75 19.92 19.45
C ARG A 103 9.55 21.21 19.43
N ALA A 104 8.93 22.30 18.98
CA ALA A 104 9.57 23.60 19.05
C ALA A 104 9.99 23.79 20.52
N PRO A 105 11.24 24.20 20.79
CA PRO A 105 11.69 24.39 22.16
C PRO A 105 10.68 25.30 22.85
N GLU A 106 10.03 24.74 23.86
CA GLU A 106 9.07 25.42 24.72
C GLU A 106 9.77 26.68 25.23
N ALA A 107 9.29 27.85 24.80
CA ALA A 107 9.87 29.12 25.20
C ALA A 107 9.78 29.20 26.71
N GLN A 108 10.92 28.97 27.37
CA GLN A 108 11.05 29.01 28.81
C GLN A 108 10.55 30.37 29.28
N GLY A 109 9.54 30.33 30.17
CA GLY A 109 8.89 31.50 30.70
C GLY A 109 9.91 32.51 31.21
N VAL A 110 9.85 33.71 30.64
CA VAL A 110 10.50 34.89 31.20
C VAL A 110 9.82 35.16 32.54
N VAL A 111 10.44 34.67 33.62
CA VAL A 111 10.11 35.05 34.98
C VAL A 111 10.57 36.49 35.16
N HIS A 112 9.63 37.43 35.24
CA HIS A 112 9.91 38.80 35.67
C HIS A 112 10.11 38.81 37.20
N PRO A 113 11.27 39.25 37.72
CA PRO A 113 11.40 39.59 39.12
C PRO A 113 10.69 40.91 39.41
N ALA A 114 10.00 40.96 40.55
CA ALA A 114 9.39 42.16 41.13
C ALA A 114 10.42 43.04 41.85
#